data_AF-A0A8T6M1W1-F1
#
_entry.id   AF-A0A8T6M1W1-F1
#
_cell.length_a   1.000
_cell.length_b   1.000
_cell.length_c   1.000
_cell.angle_alpha   90.00
_cell.angle_beta   90.00
_cell.angle_gamma   90.00
#
_symmetry.space_group_name_H-M   'P 1'
#
loop_
_entity.id
_entity.type
_entity.pdbx_description
1 polymer ?
#
loop_
_entity_poly.entity_id
_entity_poly.type
_entity_poly.pdbx_seq_one_letter_code
_entity_poly.pdbx_strand_id
1 'polypeptide(L)'
;MGLIKLDRLEERVGATAKIYSLTSPVVAYKILDSGYVTDKKIRAKEIRFLKPFVEDGKFNSMIIVGSPDPHGKYKSPASDGYCGINLTMFFGKYVDEMKIPQYKLDTQTTKEDMKKNLIILGGPKTNILTDEINKQLPVYFDYSEEFRDWVIVSTLTKNVYRDKFCGIIVRTKNPFSDNKEILLLAGKGFTGSSAAVLGLIKYPKEIAKGNSVDSDVVAKVVRGIDVDSDGIVDDVEFLE
;
A
#
# COMPACT_ATOMS: atom_id res chain seq x y z
N MET A 1 50.64 1.27 -17.21
CA MET A 1 49.83 0.43 -18.11
C MET A 1 49.09 1.35 -19.07
N GLY A 2 49.25 1.18 -20.38
CA GLY A 2 48.69 2.07 -21.39
C GLY A 2 47.91 1.29 -22.46
N LEU A 3 46.87 1.91 -23.01
CA LEU A 3 46.02 1.33 -24.06
C LEU A 3 46.75 1.20 -25.42
N ILE A 4 47.86 1.92 -25.56
CA ILE A 4 48.72 1.90 -26.74
C ILE A 4 50.17 1.68 -26.32
N LYS A 5 50.93 1.02 -27.19
CA LYS A 5 52.38 0.85 -27.10
C LYS A 5 53.04 1.45 -28.33
N LEU A 6 54.28 1.94 -28.18
CA LEU A 6 55.08 2.33 -29.34
C LEU A 6 55.39 1.05 -30.14
N ASP A 7 54.94 1.02 -31.39
CA ASP A 7 55.11 -0.11 -32.29
C ASP A 7 56.46 0.01 -33.01
N ARG A 8 56.71 1.20 -33.59
CA ARG A 8 57.95 1.51 -34.32
C ARG A 8 58.15 3.01 -34.54
N LEU A 9 59.36 3.37 -34.92
CA LEU A 9 59.74 4.71 -35.38
C LEU A 9 59.96 4.67 -36.90
N GLU A 10 59.43 5.65 -37.61
CA GLU A 10 59.59 5.79 -39.06
C GLU A 10 60.07 7.21 -39.39
N GLU A 11 61.03 7.36 -40.31
CA GLU A 11 61.34 8.68 -40.86
C GLU A 11 60.35 9.05 -41.97
N ARG A 12 59.73 10.21 -41.84
CA ARG A 12 58.82 10.77 -42.85
C ARG A 12 59.14 12.24 -43.05
N VAL A 13 59.46 12.60 -44.30
CA VAL A 13 59.70 13.99 -44.74
C VAL A 13 60.67 14.73 -43.79
N GLY A 14 61.78 14.07 -43.43
CA GLY A 14 62.82 14.64 -42.57
C GLY A 14 62.52 14.70 -41.07
N ALA A 15 61.43 14.11 -40.59
CA ALA A 15 61.08 14.02 -39.18
C ALA A 15 60.82 12.57 -38.73
N THR A 16 61.13 12.24 -37.48
CA THR A 16 60.84 10.92 -36.90
C THR A 16 59.40 10.84 -36.42
N ALA A 17 58.59 10.01 -37.08
CA ALA A 17 57.24 9.68 -36.68
C ALA A 17 57.22 8.48 -35.70
N LYS A 18 56.39 8.58 -34.66
CA LYS A 18 56.11 7.49 -33.71
C LYS A 18 54.84 6.77 -34.11
N ILE A 19 54.93 5.51 -34.49
CA ILE A 19 53.78 4.66 -34.82
C ILE A 19 53.39 3.86 -33.57
N TYR A 20 52.12 3.93 -33.18
CA TYR A 20 51.60 3.25 -32.01
C TYR A 20 50.62 2.14 -32.41
N SER A 21 50.60 1.05 -31.66
CA SER A 21 49.65 -0.05 -31.80
C SER A 21 48.86 -0.26 -30.50
N LEU A 22 47.66 -0.82 -30.62
CA LEU A 22 46.85 -1.17 -29.45
C LEU A 22 47.54 -2.27 -28.65
N THR A 23 47.56 -2.15 -27.32
CA THR A 23 48.07 -3.20 -26.44
C THR A 23 47.10 -4.38 -26.30
N SER A 24 45.82 -4.16 -26.57
CA SER A 24 44.75 -5.15 -26.58
C SER A 24 43.69 -4.77 -27.62
N PRO A 25 43.08 -5.72 -28.34
CA PRO A 25 41.99 -5.44 -29.28
C PRO A 25 40.70 -4.99 -28.57
N VAL A 26 40.62 -5.16 -27.24
CA VAL A 26 39.46 -4.81 -26.42
C VAL A 26 39.89 -4.07 -25.16
N VAL A 27 39.15 -3.01 -24.84
CA VAL A 27 39.22 -2.30 -23.56
C VAL A 27 37.90 -2.53 -22.84
N ALA A 28 37.96 -3.14 -21.65
CA ALA A 28 36.81 -3.29 -20.77
C ALA A 28 37.07 -2.53 -19.47
N TYR A 29 36.09 -1.77 -19.01
CA TYR A 29 36.15 -1.08 -17.73
C TYR A 29 34.83 -1.29 -16.97
N LYS A 30 34.94 -1.53 -15.67
CA LYS A 30 33.80 -1.68 -14.76
C LYS A 30 33.62 -0.35 -14.03
N ILE A 31 32.55 0.39 -14.35
CA ILE A 31 32.31 1.74 -13.80
C ILE A 31 31.84 1.70 -12.36
N LEU A 32 31.07 0.67 -12.01
CA LEU A 32 30.47 0.49 -10.70
C LEU A 32 30.63 -0.98 -10.30
N ASP A 33 31.06 -1.20 -9.07
CA ASP A 33 30.83 -2.49 -8.42
C ASP A 33 29.33 -2.67 -8.21
N SER A 34 28.81 -3.83 -8.62
CA SER A 34 27.47 -4.27 -8.25
C SER A 34 27.41 -4.33 -6.71
N GLY A 35 26.82 -3.31 -6.10
CA GLY A 35 26.76 -3.16 -4.64
C GLY A 35 25.90 -2.01 -4.13
N TYR A 36 25.38 -1.15 -5.01
CA TYR A 36 24.45 -0.10 -4.61
C TYR A 36 23.01 -0.57 -4.77
N VAL A 37 22.16 -0.22 -3.80
CA VAL A 37 20.71 -0.26 -3.99
C VAL A 37 20.41 0.70 -5.14
N THR A 38 20.11 0.14 -6.31
CA THR A 38 19.73 0.95 -7.47
C THR A 38 18.37 1.56 -7.20
N ASP A 39 18.27 2.89 -7.30
CA ASP A 39 16.98 3.58 -7.39
C ASP A 39 16.30 3.14 -8.70
N LYS A 40 15.57 2.03 -8.63
CA LYS A 40 14.69 1.60 -9.71
C LYS A 40 13.45 2.48 -9.61
N LYS A 41 13.49 3.62 -10.30
CA LYS A 41 12.29 4.37 -10.66
C LYS A 41 11.44 3.50 -11.58
N ILE A 42 10.63 2.64 -10.98
CA ILE A 42 9.57 1.96 -11.70
C ILE A 42 8.64 3.07 -12.18
N ARG A 43 8.40 3.16 -13.49
CA ARG A 43 7.24 3.91 -14.01
C ARG A 43 6.00 3.19 -13.52
N ALA A 44 5.60 3.46 -12.29
CA ALA A 44 4.39 2.90 -11.73
C ALA A 44 3.25 3.38 -12.63
N LYS A 45 2.41 2.44 -13.10
CA LYS A 45 1.22 2.81 -13.86
C LYS A 45 0.44 3.81 -13.03
N GLU A 46 -0.04 4.88 -13.65
CA GLU A 46 -0.86 5.88 -12.95
C GLU A 46 -2.11 5.19 -12.41
N ILE A 47 -2.15 4.96 -11.10
CA ILE A 47 -3.34 4.47 -10.41
C ILE A 47 -4.04 5.70 -9.87
N ARG A 48 -4.93 6.29 -10.69
CA ARG A 48 -5.73 7.46 -10.29
C ARG A 48 -6.46 7.28 -8.96
N PHE A 49 -6.80 6.02 -8.65
CA PHE A 49 -7.38 5.65 -7.36
C PHE A 49 -6.51 6.04 -6.15
N LEU A 50 -5.18 6.02 -6.26
CA LEU A 50 -4.26 6.36 -5.17
C LEU A 50 -3.94 7.85 -5.06
N LYS A 51 -4.36 8.68 -6.03
CA LYS A 51 -4.00 10.11 -6.12
C LYS A 51 -4.24 10.91 -4.83
N PRO A 52 -5.34 10.73 -4.08
CA PRO A 52 -5.52 11.48 -2.82
C PRO A 52 -4.46 11.12 -1.77
N PHE A 53 -3.94 9.89 -1.81
CA PHE A 53 -3.07 9.34 -0.78
C PHE A 53 -1.58 9.50 -1.13
N VAL A 54 -1.25 9.61 -2.41
CA VAL A 54 0.08 9.90 -2.92
C VAL A 54 -0.01 10.98 -4.00
N GLU A 55 0.67 12.09 -3.78
CA GLU A 55 0.64 13.26 -4.66
C GLU A 55 2.07 13.67 -5.01
N ASP A 56 2.39 13.71 -6.30
CA ASP A 56 3.70 14.11 -6.82
C ASP A 56 4.91 13.43 -6.15
N GLY A 57 4.80 12.11 -5.94
CA GLY A 57 5.86 11.32 -5.29
C GLY A 57 5.92 11.50 -3.77
N LYS A 58 4.98 12.21 -3.16
CA LYS A 58 4.91 12.42 -1.70
C LYS A 58 3.77 11.62 -1.11
N PHE A 59 4.04 10.97 0.01
CA PHE A 59 2.99 10.35 0.80
C PHE A 59 2.10 11.45 1.42
N ASN A 60 0.86 11.57 0.92
CA ASN A 60 -0.09 12.62 1.25
C ASN A 60 -1.18 12.10 2.19
N SER A 61 -0.81 11.30 3.19
CA SER A 61 -1.75 10.65 4.10
C SER A 61 -1.14 10.37 5.47
N MET A 62 -2.00 10.12 6.45
CA MET A 62 -1.62 9.55 7.74
C MET A 62 -2.20 8.13 7.84
N ILE A 63 -1.36 7.16 8.22
CA ILE A 63 -1.81 5.79 8.48
C ILE A 63 -2.27 5.70 9.94
N ILE A 64 -3.53 5.35 10.15
CA ILE A 64 -4.11 5.16 11.48
C ILE A 64 -4.21 3.65 11.73
N VAL A 65 -3.53 3.19 12.78
CA VAL A 65 -3.59 1.79 13.22
C VAL A 65 -4.17 1.73 14.63
N GLY A 66 -4.87 0.64 14.94
CA GLY A 66 -5.37 0.42 16.28
C GLY A 66 -4.24 0.28 17.31
N SER A 67 -4.48 0.74 18.54
CA SER A 67 -3.54 0.54 19.65
C SER A 67 -3.50 -0.91 20.15
N PRO A 68 -2.31 -1.48 20.44
CA PRO A 68 -2.17 -2.83 20.98
C PRO A 68 -2.68 -2.93 22.42
N ASP A 69 -2.69 -1.83 23.17
CA ASP A 69 -3.24 -1.78 24.52
C ASP A 69 -4.77 -1.77 24.48
N PRO A 70 -5.49 -2.55 25.32
CA PRO A 70 -6.95 -2.53 25.37
C PRO A 70 -7.52 -1.12 25.65
N HIS A 71 -8.36 -0.62 24.74
CA HIS A 71 -8.97 0.71 24.85
C HIS A 71 -10.33 0.78 24.12
N GLY A 72 -10.94 1.96 24.11
CA GLY A 72 -12.23 2.20 23.46
C GLY A 72 -13.37 1.44 24.15
N LYS A 73 -14.55 1.43 23.52
CA LYS A 73 -15.75 0.84 24.12
C LYS A 73 -15.72 -0.69 24.19
N TYR A 74 -14.92 -1.33 23.34
CA TYR A 74 -14.82 -2.80 23.27
C TYR A 74 -13.62 -3.39 24.00
N LYS A 75 -12.69 -2.55 24.48
CA LYS A 75 -11.46 -2.98 25.17
C LYS A 75 -10.71 -4.09 24.43
N SER A 76 -10.76 -4.08 23.09
CA SER A 76 -10.14 -5.11 22.26
C SER A 76 -8.76 -4.62 21.81
N PRO A 77 -7.68 -5.38 22.06
CA PRO A 77 -6.35 -5.03 21.59
C PRO A 77 -6.25 -5.18 20.07
N ALA A 78 -5.56 -4.25 19.40
CA ALA A 78 -5.35 -4.31 17.97
C ALA A 78 -4.17 -5.22 17.57
N SER A 79 -4.36 -6.01 16.52
CA SER A 79 -3.31 -6.78 15.84
C SER A 79 -3.22 -6.47 14.34
N ASP A 80 -4.12 -5.64 13.83
CA ASP A 80 -4.22 -5.27 12.41
C ASP A 80 -3.02 -4.45 11.91
N GLY A 81 -2.20 -3.89 12.82
CA GLY A 81 -1.01 -3.13 12.44
C GLY A 81 0.00 -3.92 11.59
N TYR A 82 0.07 -5.25 11.75
CA TYR A 82 1.04 -6.09 11.02
C TYR A 82 0.78 -6.11 9.52
N CYS A 83 -0.49 -6.13 9.08
CA CYS A 83 -0.79 -6.11 7.64
C CYS A 83 -0.41 -4.75 7.00
N GLY A 84 -0.25 -3.69 7.80
CA GLY A 84 0.26 -2.40 7.37
C GLY A 84 1.69 -2.43 6.80
N ILE A 85 2.49 -3.43 7.14
CA ILE A 85 3.85 -3.60 6.59
C ILE A 85 3.79 -3.83 5.08
N ASN A 86 2.96 -4.77 4.62
CA ASN A 86 2.78 -5.04 3.19
C ASN A 86 2.22 -3.83 2.45
N LEU A 87 1.28 -3.12 3.09
CA LEU A 87 0.69 -1.91 2.53
C LEU A 87 1.71 -0.79 2.33
N THR A 88 2.58 -0.55 3.32
CA THR A 88 3.62 0.48 3.21
C THR A 88 4.67 0.12 2.17
N MET A 89 5.04 -1.16 2.02
CA MET A 89 5.89 -1.61 0.91
C MET A 89 5.25 -1.38 -0.46
N PHE A 90 3.94 -1.57 -0.58
CA PHE A 90 3.20 -1.25 -1.80
C PHE A 90 3.21 0.25 -2.10
N PHE A 91 2.94 1.11 -1.11
CA PHE A 91 2.99 2.57 -1.26
C PHE A 91 4.40 3.09 -1.55
N GLY A 92 5.45 2.45 -1.03
CA GLY A 92 6.85 2.79 -1.31
C GLY A 92 7.22 2.74 -2.79
N LYS A 93 6.41 2.08 -3.65
CA LYS A 93 6.57 2.09 -5.11
C LYS A 93 6.23 3.44 -5.75
N TYR A 94 5.55 4.33 -5.02
CA TYR A 94 5.03 5.61 -5.52
C TYR A 94 5.58 6.83 -4.75
N VAL A 95 6.43 6.61 -3.74
CA VAL A 95 6.88 7.66 -2.81
C VAL A 95 8.39 7.85 -2.93
N ASP A 96 8.80 9.07 -3.30
CA ASP A 96 10.19 9.53 -3.32
C ASP A 96 10.57 10.21 -1.99
N GLU A 97 9.61 10.85 -1.31
CA GLU A 97 9.82 11.60 -0.07
C GLU A 97 8.78 11.24 1.00
N MET A 98 9.24 10.94 2.22
CA MET A 98 8.38 10.56 3.36
C MET A 98 8.76 11.33 4.62
N LYS A 99 7.76 11.86 5.34
CA LYS A 99 7.94 12.47 6.67
C LYS A 99 7.73 11.42 7.74
N ILE A 100 8.67 11.26 8.66
CA ILE A 100 8.57 10.23 9.70
C ILE A 100 8.14 10.87 11.03
N PRO A 101 7.18 10.28 11.77
CA PRO A 101 6.38 9.10 11.41
C PRO A 101 5.19 9.44 10.48
N GLN A 102 4.84 8.52 9.55
CA GLN A 102 3.59 8.60 8.76
C GLN A 102 2.43 7.79 9.36
N TYR A 103 2.59 7.32 10.59
CA TYR A 103 1.55 6.57 11.27
C TYR A 103 1.27 7.14 12.65
N LYS A 104 0.05 6.91 13.14
CA LYS A 104 -0.35 7.14 14.52
C LYS A 104 -1.22 6.00 15.00
N LEU A 105 -1.17 5.74 16.31
CA LEU A 105 -2.20 4.96 16.96
C LEU A 105 -3.51 5.75 16.95
N ASP A 106 -4.62 5.08 16.81
CA ASP A 106 -5.95 5.66 16.94
C ASP A 106 -6.12 6.44 18.27
N THR A 107 -5.59 5.93 19.37
CA THR A 107 -5.56 6.59 20.69
C THR A 107 -4.72 7.87 20.75
N GLN A 108 -3.79 8.05 19.80
CA GLN A 108 -2.90 9.22 19.69
C GLN A 108 -3.35 10.21 18.62
N THR A 109 -4.43 9.89 17.91
CA THR A 109 -4.93 10.69 16.79
C THR A 109 -5.62 11.95 17.31
N THR A 110 -5.15 13.12 16.86
CA THR A 110 -5.76 14.40 17.24
C THR A 110 -6.84 14.81 16.26
N LYS A 111 -7.71 15.77 16.64
CA LYS A 111 -8.71 16.35 15.73
C LYS A 111 -8.10 16.96 14.46
N GLU A 112 -6.89 17.51 14.55
CA GLU A 112 -6.19 18.04 13.38
C GLU A 112 -5.62 16.93 12.49
N ASP A 113 -5.24 15.79 13.05
CA ASP A 113 -4.87 14.62 12.25
C ASP A 113 -6.06 14.05 11.50
N MET A 114 -7.24 14.00 12.13
CA MET A 114 -8.48 13.50 11.53
C MET A 114 -8.89 14.30 10.29
N LYS A 115 -8.43 15.54 10.12
CA LYS A 115 -8.69 16.39 8.95
C LYS A 115 -7.73 16.16 7.77
N LYS A 116 -6.87 15.14 7.81
CA LYS A 116 -5.94 14.79 6.72
C LYS A 116 -6.56 13.75 5.79
N ASN A 117 -5.89 13.39 4.70
CA ASN A 117 -6.21 12.11 4.04
C ASN A 117 -5.75 10.98 4.96
N LEU A 118 -6.58 9.97 5.14
CA LEU A 118 -6.32 8.89 6.10
C LEU A 118 -6.33 7.54 5.40
N ILE A 119 -5.40 6.69 5.82
CA ILE A 119 -5.45 5.25 5.53
C ILE A 119 -5.67 4.58 6.87
N ILE A 120 -6.82 3.95 7.07
CA ILE A 120 -7.21 3.40 8.37
C ILE A 120 -7.16 1.87 8.28
N LEU A 121 -6.45 1.26 9.24
CA LEU A 121 -6.34 -0.20 9.36
C LEU A 121 -7.05 -0.69 10.61
N GLY A 122 -7.84 -1.77 10.44
CA GLY A 122 -8.52 -2.47 11.52
C GLY A 122 -9.99 -2.09 11.67
N GLY A 123 -10.76 -3.05 12.18
CA GLY A 123 -12.20 -2.93 12.37
C GLY A 123 -12.61 -2.05 13.56
N PRO A 124 -13.92 -1.78 13.74
CA PRO A 124 -14.43 -0.90 14.80
C PRO A 124 -14.18 -1.42 16.21
N LYS A 125 -13.87 -2.72 16.36
CA LYS A 125 -13.48 -3.29 17.66
C LYS A 125 -12.11 -2.81 18.13
N THR A 126 -11.17 -2.65 17.19
CA THR A 126 -9.75 -2.44 17.46
C THR A 126 -9.25 -1.06 17.04
N ASN A 127 -10.08 -0.27 16.33
CA ASN A 127 -9.76 1.08 15.89
C ASN A 127 -10.92 2.05 16.16
N ILE A 128 -10.71 3.03 17.06
CA ILE A 128 -11.72 4.02 17.46
C ILE A 128 -12.23 4.82 16.26
N LEU A 129 -11.33 5.18 15.34
CA LEU A 129 -11.69 6.00 14.19
C LEU A 129 -12.55 5.22 13.20
N THR A 130 -12.27 3.92 13.01
CA THR A 130 -13.15 3.04 12.25
C THR A 130 -14.54 3.01 12.88
N ASP A 131 -14.64 2.85 14.20
CA ASP A 131 -15.92 2.85 14.93
C ASP A 131 -16.71 4.15 14.76
N GLU A 132 -16.03 5.30 14.79
CA GLU A 132 -16.65 6.62 14.64
C GLU A 132 -17.28 6.81 13.25
N ILE A 133 -16.60 6.40 12.18
CA ILE A 133 -17.09 6.57 10.81
C ILE A 133 -17.99 5.42 10.33
N ASN A 134 -17.99 4.29 11.03
CA ASN A 134 -18.56 3.02 10.58
C ASN A 134 -20.00 3.15 10.04
N LYS A 135 -20.88 3.88 10.75
CA LYS A 135 -22.30 4.03 10.36
C LYS A 135 -22.53 4.82 9.07
N GLN A 136 -21.53 5.56 8.60
CA GLN A 136 -21.61 6.38 7.39
C GLN A 136 -21.08 5.62 6.16
N LEU A 137 -20.50 4.44 6.35
CA LEU A 137 -19.91 3.66 5.27
C LEU A 137 -21.00 2.92 4.47
N PRO A 138 -20.86 2.84 3.14
CA PRO A 138 -21.79 2.06 2.30
C PRO A 138 -21.69 0.55 2.57
N VAL A 139 -20.52 0.09 2.99
CA VAL A 139 -20.26 -1.25 3.51
C VAL A 139 -19.67 -1.07 4.90
N TYR A 140 -20.36 -1.57 5.92
CA TYR A 140 -20.06 -1.28 7.32
C TYR A 140 -20.12 -2.55 8.18
N PHE A 141 -19.63 -2.43 9.41
CA PHE A 141 -19.66 -3.50 10.40
C PHE A 141 -20.87 -3.33 11.32
N ASP A 142 -21.62 -4.38 11.56
CA ASP A 142 -22.75 -4.37 12.50
C ASP A 142 -22.63 -5.51 13.50
N TYR A 143 -23.04 -5.25 14.75
CA TYR A 143 -23.12 -6.32 15.74
C TYR A 143 -24.49 -6.98 15.64
N SER A 144 -24.53 -8.21 15.13
CA SER A 144 -25.76 -8.96 15.01
C SER A 144 -26.09 -9.65 16.33
N GLU A 145 -27.21 -9.27 16.94
CA GLU A 145 -27.76 -9.96 18.11
C GLU A 145 -28.15 -11.41 17.82
N GLU A 146 -28.57 -11.70 16.58
CA GLU A 146 -28.92 -13.05 16.12
C GLU A 146 -27.69 -13.98 16.12
N PHE A 147 -26.57 -13.52 15.55
CA PHE A 147 -25.34 -14.32 15.47
C PHE A 147 -24.43 -14.15 16.68
N ARG A 148 -24.73 -13.18 17.56
CA ARG A 148 -23.86 -12.74 18.65
C ARG A 148 -22.42 -12.46 18.18
N ASP A 149 -22.30 -11.92 16.97
CA ASP A 149 -21.03 -11.64 16.33
C ASP A 149 -21.13 -10.41 15.40
N TRP A 150 -19.98 -9.86 15.07
CA TRP A 150 -19.86 -8.82 14.06
C TRP A 150 -20.00 -9.40 12.66
N VAL A 151 -20.81 -8.73 11.87
CA VAL A 151 -21.03 -9.02 10.45
C VAL A 151 -20.67 -7.79 9.62
N ILE A 152 -20.33 -8.01 8.36
CA ILE A 152 -20.21 -6.94 7.37
C ILE A 152 -21.54 -6.85 6.64
N VAL A 153 -22.09 -5.65 6.54
CA VAL A 153 -23.35 -5.35 5.87
C VAL A 153 -23.10 -4.40 4.71
N SER A 154 -23.56 -4.75 3.52
CA SER A 154 -23.53 -3.86 2.36
C SER A 154 -24.89 -3.22 2.14
N THR A 155 -24.95 -1.89 2.23
CA THR A 155 -26.17 -1.14 1.90
C THR A 155 -26.44 -1.12 0.40
N LEU A 156 -25.43 -1.43 -0.43
CA LEU A 156 -25.50 -1.44 -1.88
C LEU A 156 -26.14 -2.73 -2.40
N THR A 157 -25.55 -3.88 -2.05
CA THR A 157 -26.04 -5.21 -2.48
C THR A 157 -27.10 -5.81 -1.55
N LYS A 158 -27.27 -5.26 -0.34
CA LYS A 158 -28.09 -5.83 0.76
C LYS A 158 -27.57 -7.16 1.31
N ASN A 159 -26.34 -7.53 0.96
CA ASN A 159 -25.70 -8.74 1.45
C ASN A 159 -25.17 -8.57 2.89
N VAL A 160 -25.10 -9.70 3.59
CA VAL A 160 -24.51 -9.82 4.93
C VAL A 160 -23.44 -10.89 4.92
N TYR A 161 -22.21 -10.53 5.29
CA TYR A 161 -21.05 -11.42 5.31
C TYR A 161 -20.60 -11.67 6.75
N ARG A 162 -20.51 -12.94 7.12
CA ARG A 162 -20.23 -13.38 8.52
C ARG A 162 -18.83 -13.95 8.70
N ASP A 163 -18.21 -14.30 7.58
CA ASP A 163 -16.96 -15.03 7.53
C ASP A 163 -15.80 -14.18 8.12
N LYS A 164 -14.93 -14.81 8.91
CA LYS A 164 -13.75 -14.15 9.51
C LYS A 164 -12.67 -13.82 8.48
N PHE A 165 -12.71 -14.48 7.33
CA PHE A 165 -11.83 -14.20 6.20
C PHE A 165 -12.32 -13.01 5.36
N CYS A 166 -13.52 -12.47 5.64
CA CYS A 166 -14.02 -11.30 4.94
C CYS A 166 -13.40 -10.00 5.48
N GLY A 167 -13.00 -9.14 4.54
CA GLY A 167 -12.56 -7.77 4.77
C GLY A 167 -13.26 -6.80 3.83
N ILE A 168 -13.20 -5.51 4.16
CA ILE A 168 -13.75 -4.41 3.38
C ILE A 168 -12.63 -3.48 2.91
N ILE A 169 -12.75 -3.02 1.67
CA ILE A 169 -11.91 -1.98 1.08
C ILE A 169 -12.84 -0.86 0.68
N VAL A 170 -12.78 0.25 1.42
CA VAL A 170 -13.68 1.40 1.20
C VAL A 170 -12.85 2.65 1.02
N ARG A 171 -13.10 3.37 -0.07
CA ARG A 171 -12.61 4.74 -0.27
C ARG A 171 -13.80 5.69 -0.22
N THR A 172 -13.75 6.66 0.67
CA THR A 172 -14.85 7.61 0.91
C THR A 172 -14.32 9.01 1.22
N LYS A 173 -15.19 10.01 1.15
CA LYS A 173 -14.87 11.36 1.64
C LYS A 173 -14.62 11.32 3.13
N ASN A 174 -13.69 12.14 3.59
CA ASN A 174 -13.40 12.28 5.00
C ASN A 174 -14.54 13.10 5.67
N PRO A 175 -15.29 12.53 6.63
CA PRO A 175 -16.37 13.26 7.29
C PRO A 175 -15.89 14.41 8.19
N PHE A 176 -14.58 14.47 8.48
CA PHE A 176 -13.96 15.54 9.25
C PHE A 176 -13.39 16.66 8.37
N SER A 177 -13.36 16.49 7.04
CA SER A 177 -12.84 17.47 6.09
C SER A 177 -13.33 17.26 4.65
N ASP A 178 -14.03 18.26 4.10
CA ASP A 178 -14.70 18.17 2.79
C ASP A 178 -13.79 17.91 1.58
N ASN A 179 -12.49 18.19 1.69
CA ASN A 179 -11.51 18.07 0.61
C ASN A 179 -10.51 16.92 0.81
N LYS A 180 -10.75 16.04 1.79
CA LYS A 180 -9.90 14.89 2.08
C LYS A 180 -10.66 13.58 1.95
N GLU A 181 -9.90 12.51 1.85
CA GLU A 181 -10.43 11.17 1.64
C GLU A 181 -9.89 10.17 2.66
N ILE A 182 -10.68 9.13 2.90
CA ILE A 182 -10.34 7.99 3.74
C ILE A 182 -10.26 6.76 2.86
N LEU A 183 -9.19 5.98 3.02
CA LEU A 183 -9.08 4.61 2.57
C LEU A 183 -9.11 3.68 3.79
N LEU A 184 -10.20 2.97 3.97
CA LEU A 184 -10.38 1.99 5.04
C LEU A 184 -10.09 0.59 4.52
N LEU A 185 -9.22 -0.12 5.23
CA LEU A 185 -8.90 -1.53 5.00
C LEU A 185 -9.10 -2.26 6.33
N ALA A 186 -10.21 -3.00 6.44
CA ALA A 186 -10.62 -3.56 7.71
C ALA A 186 -11.33 -4.89 7.57
N GLY A 187 -11.13 -5.79 8.52
CA GLY A 187 -12.01 -6.94 8.77
C GLY A 187 -12.57 -6.88 10.18
N LYS A 188 -13.40 -7.86 10.54
CA LYS A 188 -13.84 -8.06 11.94
C LYS A 188 -12.70 -8.50 12.86
N GLY A 189 -11.55 -8.85 12.28
CA GLY A 189 -10.28 -9.14 12.94
C GLY A 189 -9.14 -9.22 11.92
N PHE A 190 -7.96 -9.62 12.39
CA PHE A 190 -6.71 -9.58 11.63
C PHE A 190 -6.77 -10.24 10.25
N THR A 191 -7.39 -11.41 10.14
CA THR A 191 -7.45 -12.17 8.89
C THR A 191 -8.21 -11.41 7.79
N GLY A 192 -9.36 -10.82 8.13
CA GLY A 192 -10.13 -10.00 7.20
C GLY A 192 -9.41 -8.68 6.85
N SER A 193 -8.77 -8.03 7.82
CA SER A 193 -7.96 -6.83 7.55
C SER A 193 -6.79 -7.13 6.61
N SER A 194 -6.14 -8.28 6.79
CA SER A 194 -5.08 -8.77 5.91
C SER A 194 -5.58 -9.04 4.50
N ALA A 195 -6.76 -9.66 4.35
CA ALA A 195 -7.41 -9.85 3.06
C ALA A 195 -7.71 -8.50 2.37
N ALA A 196 -8.25 -7.51 3.10
CA ALA A 196 -8.49 -6.18 2.55
C ALA A 196 -7.20 -5.51 2.05
N VAL A 197 -6.12 -5.56 2.83
CA VAL A 197 -4.82 -5.04 2.42
C VAL A 197 -4.30 -5.76 1.18
N LEU A 198 -4.36 -7.10 1.17
CA LEU A 198 -3.87 -7.90 0.05
C LEU A 198 -4.64 -7.62 -1.25
N GLY A 199 -5.96 -7.49 -1.16
CA GLY A 199 -6.81 -7.16 -2.30
C GLY A 199 -6.44 -5.83 -2.95
N LEU A 200 -6.14 -4.81 -2.15
CA LEU A 200 -5.64 -3.54 -2.68
C LEU A 200 -4.28 -3.69 -3.36
N ILE A 201 -3.35 -4.42 -2.76
CA ILE A 201 -1.98 -4.57 -3.26
C ILE A 201 -1.95 -5.33 -4.59
N LYS A 202 -2.69 -6.45 -4.67
CA LYS A 202 -2.71 -7.33 -5.85
C LYS A 202 -3.62 -6.83 -6.96
N TYR A 203 -4.77 -6.26 -6.60
CA TYR A 203 -5.84 -5.94 -7.55
C TYR A 203 -6.27 -4.46 -7.51
N PRO A 204 -5.35 -3.47 -7.52
CA PRO A 204 -5.73 -2.07 -7.38
C PRO A 204 -6.62 -1.56 -8.54
N LYS A 205 -6.51 -2.19 -9.72
CA LYS A 205 -7.39 -1.90 -10.86
C LYS A 205 -8.81 -2.39 -10.65
N GLU A 206 -8.99 -3.53 -9.97
CA GLU A 206 -10.31 -4.06 -9.65
C GLU A 206 -11.00 -3.17 -8.62
N ILE A 207 -10.26 -2.71 -7.60
CA ILE A 207 -10.75 -1.72 -6.64
C ILE A 207 -11.19 -0.44 -7.34
N ALA A 208 -10.40 0.04 -8.31
CA ALA A 208 -10.68 1.25 -9.05
C ALA A 208 -11.95 1.20 -9.93
N LYS A 209 -12.55 0.02 -10.15
CA LYS A 209 -13.83 -0.11 -10.88
C LYS A 209 -15.05 0.27 -10.03
N GLY A 210 -14.89 0.44 -8.72
CA GLY A 210 -16.01 0.68 -7.81
C GLY A 210 -16.85 -0.57 -7.56
N ASN A 211 -17.93 -0.44 -6.78
CA ASN A 211 -18.79 -1.56 -6.38
C ASN A 211 -19.51 -2.18 -7.59
N SER A 212 -19.86 -3.46 -7.49
CA SER A 212 -20.57 -4.19 -8.55
C SER A 212 -21.97 -3.66 -8.88
N VAL A 213 -22.64 -3.00 -7.93
CA VAL A 213 -23.96 -2.38 -8.11
C VAL A 213 -23.85 -0.89 -8.47
N ASP A 214 -22.89 -0.19 -7.86
CA ASP A 214 -22.63 1.23 -8.08
C ASP A 214 -21.14 1.48 -8.30
N SER A 215 -20.75 1.68 -9.55
CA SER A 215 -19.35 1.90 -9.93
C SER A 215 -18.76 3.22 -9.44
N ASP A 216 -19.60 4.19 -9.03
CA ASP A 216 -19.12 5.47 -8.50
C ASP A 216 -18.74 5.36 -7.02
N VAL A 217 -19.23 4.34 -6.33
CA VAL A 217 -18.92 4.06 -4.92
C VAL A 217 -17.80 3.03 -4.83
N VAL A 218 -16.64 3.42 -4.32
CA VAL A 218 -15.54 2.49 -4.10
C VAL A 218 -15.69 1.81 -2.74
N ALA A 219 -16.48 0.74 -2.72
CA ALA A 219 -16.67 -0.13 -1.57
C ALA A 219 -16.74 -1.59 -2.01
N LYS A 220 -15.78 -2.38 -1.55
CA LYS A 220 -15.60 -3.80 -1.91
C LYS A 220 -15.61 -4.67 -0.67
N VAL A 221 -16.19 -5.85 -0.80
CA VAL A 221 -16.00 -6.94 0.16
C VAL A 221 -15.14 -8.01 -0.49
N VAL A 222 -14.08 -8.40 0.21
CA VAL A 222 -13.16 -9.44 -0.23
C VAL A 222 -13.14 -10.58 0.77
N ARG A 223 -12.93 -11.81 0.31
CA ARG A 223 -12.64 -12.98 1.14
C ARG A 223 -11.18 -13.37 0.93
N GLY A 224 -10.43 -13.49 2.02
CA GLY A 224 -9.09 -14.06 2.00
C GLY A 224 -9.11 -15.55 1.68
N ILE A 225 -8.19 -15.98 0.81
CA ILE A 225 -7.98 -17.37 0.43
C ILE A 225 -6.56 -17.77 0.85
N ASP A 226 -6.48 -18.86 1.60
CA ASP A 226 -5.26 -19.59 1.88
C ASP A 226 -5.14 -20.69 0.80
N VAL A 227 -4.24 -20.48 -0.16
CA VAL A 227 -4.17 -21.32 -1.37
C VAL A 227 -3.34 -22.57 -1.11
N ASP A 228 -2.27 -22.45 -0.32
CA ASP A 228 -1.35 -23.55 -0.04
C ASP A 228 -1.57 -24.20 1.34
N SER A 229 -2.57 -23.73 2.08
CA SER A 229 -3.02 -24.25 3.39
C SER A 229 -2.00 -24.05 4.52
N ASP A 230 -1.18 -23.01 4.47
CA ASP A 230 -0.20 -22.67 5.50
C ASP A 230 -0.77 -21.78 6.64
N GLY A 231 -2.02 -21.33 6.52
CA GLY A 231 -2.72 -20.47 7.46
C GLY A 231 -2.56 -18.97 7.18
N ILE A 232 -1.85 -18.59 6.12
CA ILE A 232 -1.66 -17.22 5.66
C ILE A 232 -2.65 -16.93 4.52
N VAL A 233 -3.12 -15.67 4.45
CA VAL A 233 -3.95 -15.25 3.32
C VAL A 233 -3.01 -14.91 2.16
N ASP A 234 -2.98 -15.78 1.14
CA ASP A 234 -2.14 -15.59 -0.04
C ASP A 234 -2.87 -14.99 -1.22
N ASP A 235 -4.20 -15.08 -1.26
CA ASP A 235 -5.00 -14.44 -2.30
C ASP A 235 -6.35 -13.93 -1.81
N VAL A 236 -7.09 -13.27 -2.70
CA VAL A 236 -8.44 -12.80 -2.38
C VAL A 236 -9.45 -13.05 -3.49
N GLU A 237 -10.68 -13.35 -3.09
CA GLU A 237 -11.87 -13.35 -3.94
C GLU A 237 -12.71 -12.09 -3.67
N PHE A 238 -13.18 -11.44 -4.73
CA PHE A 238 -14.12 -10.32 -4.63
C PHE A 238 -15.55 -10.85 -4.51
N LEU A 239 -16.23 -10.50 -3.43
CA LEU A 239 -17.62 -10.89 -3.20
C LEU A 239 -18.63 -9.85 -3.74
N GLU A 240 -18.21 -8.58 -3.84
CA GLU A 240 -18.93 -7.49 -4.51
C GLU A 240 -18.00 -6.36 -4.96
#